data_AF-A0A4S2GSS5-F1
#
_entry.id   AF-A0A4S2GSS5-F1
#
_cell.length_a   1.000
_cell.length_b   1.000
_cell.length_c   1.000
_cell.angle_alpha   90.00
_cell.angle_beta   90.00
_cell.angle_gamma   90.00
#
_symmetry.space_group_name_H-M   'P 1'
#
loop_
_entity.id
_entity.type
_entity.pdbx_description
1 polymer ?
#
loop_
_entity_poly.entity_id
_entity_poly.type
_entity_poly.pdbx_seq_one_letter_code
_entity_poly.pdbx_strand_id
1 'polypeptide(L)'
;MLLCEHFHKLQDIRAIIFVTPIFNLYDNAFDEKLKEVVWGNLKEENFEFSNPYYKGCKMSKELLEKLKSLALLEHIRELESIKNKIYFILAKDDSNINAEEWRNKCIKEKLPLNNINIIDGNHSFASIQQLYYLACLIKKYLIKAEKILYGYFTLRFISYS
;
A
#
# COMPACT_ATOMS: atom_id res chain seq x y z
N MET A 1 -2.98 13.64 5.53
CA MET A 1 -3.37 12.70 6.60
C MET A 1 -3.22 11.30 6.08
N LEU A 2 -2.55 10.46 6.86
CA LEU A 2 -2.21 9.09 6.51
C LEU A 2 -3.34 8.17 6.95
N LEU A 3 -3.59 7.08 6.20
CA LEU A 3 -4.65 6.11 6.52
C LEU A 3 -4.48 5.56 7.95
N CYS A 4 -3.23 5.45 8.41
CA CYS A 4 -2.92 4.98 9.74
C CYS A 4 -3.39 5.88 10.89
N GLU A 5 -3.57 7.18 10.64
CA GLU A 5 -4.04 8.14 11.65
C GLU A 5 -5.54 8.01 11.93
N HIS A 6 -6.26 7.17 11.16
CA HIS A 6 -7.71 7.03 11.23
C HIS A 6 -8.19 5.58 11.43
N PHE A 7 -7.33 4.70 11.96
CA PHE A 7 -7.69 3.31 12.18
C PHE A 7 -8.94 3.12 13.07
N HIS A 8 -9.21 4.03 14.00
CA HIS A 8 -10.46 4.04 14.78
C HIS A 8 -11.71 4.11 13.90
N LYS A 9 -11.65 4.80 12.75
CA LYS A 9 -12.74 4.89 11.77
C LYS A 9 -12.89 3.63 10.92
N LEU A 10 -11.92 2.72 10.98
CA LEU A 10 -11.94 1.47 10.22
C LEU A 10 -12.58 0.32 11.00
N GLN A 11 -12.95 0.51 12.26
CA GLN A 11 -13.57 -0.53 13.08
C GLN A 11 -14.87 -1.06 12.48
N ASP A 12 -15.69 -0.18 11.90
CA ASP A 12 -16.99 -0.53 11.30
C ASP A 12 -16.87 -1.10 9.87
N ILE A 13 -15.67 -1.12 9.32
CA ILE A 13 -15.43 -1.63 7.97
C ILE A 13 -15.44 -3.16 7.99
N ARG A 14 -16.00 -3.76 6.94
CA ARG A 14 -16.07 -5.22 6.79
C ARG A 14 -14.80 -5.82 6.16
N ALA A 15 -14.22 -5.10 5.21
CA ALA A 15 -13.00 -5.50 4.51
C ALA A 15 -12.19 -4.27 4.10
N ILE A 16 -10.88 -4.34 4.26
CA ILE A 16 -9.89 -3.36 3.82
C ILE A 16 -9.01 -4.07 2.80
N ILE A 17 -9.07 -3.65 1.54
CA ILE A 17 -8.32 -4.30 0.46
C ILE A 17 -7.18 -3.38 0.04
N PHE A 18 -5.96 -3.88 0.17
CA PHE A 18 -4.75 -3.27 -0.33
C PHE A 18 -4.29 -4.01 -1.59
N VAL A 19 -4.07 -3.25 -2.66
CA VAL A 19 -3.52 -3.78 -3.91
C VAL A 19 -2.13 -3.19 -4.09
N THR A 20 -1.13 -4.05 -4.24
CA THR A 20 0.31 -3.72 -4.22
C THR A 20 0.65 -2.69 -3.15
N PRO A 21 0.38 -3.00 -1.86
CA PRO A 21 0.69 -2.09 -0.77
C PRO A 21 2.18 -1.72 -0.75
N ILE A 22 2.46 -0.44 -0.58
CA ILE A 22 3.78 0.00 -0.15
C ILE A 22 3.85 -0.26 1.35
N PHE A 23 4.53 -1.34 1.74
CA PHE A 23 4.66 -1.71 3.15
C PHE A 23 5.64 -0.83 3.92
N ASN A 24 6.70 -0.41 3.24
CA ASN A 24 7.73 0.51 3.72
C ASN A 24 8.30 1.23 2.48
N LEU A 25 8.35 2.56 2.53
CA LEU A 25 8.91 3.40 1.46
C LEU A 25 10.42 3.21 1.27
N TYR A 26 11.14 2.88 2.34
CA TYR A 26 12.60 2.69 2.29
C TYR A 26 12.99 1.32 1.73
N ASP A 27 12.14 0.31 1.92
CA ASP A 27 12.38 -1.05 1.41
C ASP A 27 11.82 -1.24 -0.01
N ASN A 28 10.80 -0.47 -0.40
CA ASN A 28 10.14 -0.59 -1.70
C ASN A 28 9.92 0.79 -2.33
N ALA A 29 11.00 1.51 -2.60
CA ALA A 29 10.90 2.77 -3.33
C ALA A 29 10.43 2.49 -4.77
N PHE A 30 9.17 2.85 -5.05
CA PHE A 30 8.49 2.66 -6.34
C PHE A 30 8.87 3.70 -7.41
N ASP A 31 9.82 4.58 -7.08
CA ASP A 31 10.20 5.74 -7.86
C ASP A 31 11.70 5.97 -7.81
N GLU A 32 12.33 6.24 -8.95
CA GLU A 32 13.78 6.43 -9.05
C GLU A 32 14.27 7.65 -8.25
N LYS A 33 13.52 8.77 -8.22
CA LYS A 33 13.91 9.92 -7.40
C LYS A 33 13.83 9.58 -5.91
N LEU A 34 12.79 8.85 -5.52
CA LEU A 34 12.69 8.35 -4.15
C LEU A 34 13.87 7.42 -3.80
N LYS A 35 14.28 6.52 -4.71
CA LYS A 35 15.47 5.67 -4.54
C LYS A 35 16.74 6.52 -4.34
N GLU A 36 16.92 7.56 -5.14
CA GLU A 36 18.07 8.49 -5.00
C GLU A 36 18.09 9.22 -3.65
N VAL A 37 16.92 9.57 -3.11
CA VAL A 37 16.82 10.26 -1.82
C VAL A 37 16.98 9.29 -0.65
N VAL A 38 16.40 8.09 -0.75
CA VAL A 38 16.41 7.06 0.29
C VAL A 38 17.78 6.38 0.39
N TRP A 39 18.40 6.05 -0.75
CA TRP A 39 19.65 5.28 -0.83
C TRP A 39 20.85 6.11 -1.29
N GLY A 40 20.65 7.38 -1.64
CA GLY A 40 21.70 8.32 -2.03
C GLY A 40 21.77 9.56 -1.13
N ASN A 41 22.73 10.43 -1.43
CA ASN A 41 22.98 11.68 -0.69
C ASN A 41 22.23 12.89 -1.27
N LEU A 42 21.03 12.70 -1.84
CA LEU A 42 20.32 13.82 -2.47
C LEU A 42 20.04 14.89 -1.40
N LYS A 43 20.53 16.13 -1.59
CA LYS A 43 20.45 17.20 -0.58
C LYS A 43 19.16 18.01 -0.62
N GLU A 44 18.39 17.89 -1.69
CA GLU A 44 17.15 18.67 -1.92
C GLU A 44 16.16 18.51 -0.76
N GLU A 45 15.57 19.62 -0.32
CA GLU A 45 14.55 19.63 0.75
C GLU A 45 13.20 19.10 0.26
N ASN A 46 12.90 19.30 -1.02
CA ASN A 46 11.74 18.78 -1.74
C ASN A 46 12.20 18.16 -3.05
N PHE A 47 11.63 17.02 -3.42
CA PHE A 47 11.90 16.34 -4.69
C PHE A 47 10.61 15.96 -5.40
N GLU A 48 10.66 15.91 -6.73
CA GLU A 48 9.54 15.48 -7.59
C GLU A 48 9.72 14.03 -8.01
N PHE A 49 8.64 13.24 -8.03
CA PHE A 49 8.72 11.85 -8.47
C PHE A 49 9.06 11.75 -9.97
N SER A 50 9.93 10.81 -10.30
CA SER A 50 10.32 10.51 -11.70
C SER A 50 9.29 9.63 -12.42
N ASN A 51 8.46 8.91 -11.67
CA ASN A 51 7.49 7.97 -12.18
C ASN A 51 6.34 8.72 -12.88
N PRO A 52 6.07 8.46 -14.17
CA PRO A 52 5.07 9.19 -14.95
C PRO A 52 3.67 9.20 -14.34
N TYR A 53 3.29 8.17 -13.58
CA TYR A 53 1.99 8.10 -12.91
C TYR A 53 1.85 9.11 -11.76
N TYR A 54 2.97 9.69 -11.30
CA TYR A 54 3.04 10.66 -10.21
C TYR A 54 3.62 12.01 -10.67
N LYS A 55 3.61 12.29 -11.98
CA LYS A 55 4.12 13.55 -12.53
C LYS A 55 3.50 14.77 -11.83
N GLY A 56 4.33 15.74 -11.43
CA GLY A 56 3.90 16.91 -10.67
C GLY A 56 3.72 16.69 -9.17
N CYS A 57 3.79 15.45 -8.69
CA CYS A 57 3.77 15.17 -7.25
C CYS A 57 5.14 15.44 -6.63
N LYS A 58 5.17 16.11 -5.49
CA LYS A 58 6.40 16.43 -4.76
C LYS A 58 6.34 15.88 -3.34
N MET A 59 7.49 15.48 -2.81
CA MET A 59 7.65 15.04 -1.43
C MET A 59 8.76 15.85 -0.75
N SER A 60 8.50 16.31 0.46
CA SER A 60 9.53 16.91 1.32
C SER A 60 10.31 15.82 2.05
N LYS A 61 11.58 16.10 2.35
CA LYS A 61 12.39 15.23 3.22
C LYS A 61 11.79 15.07 4.60
N GLU A 62 11.19 16.12 5.15
CA GLU A 62 10.51 16.05 6.45
C GLU A 62 9.37 15.03 6.42
N LEU A 63 8.56 15.03 5.34
CA LEU A 63 7.49 14.06 5.16
C LEU A 63 8.04 12.65 4.96
N LEU A 64 9.11 12.49 4.17
CA LEU A 64 9.77 11.20 3.96
C LEU A 64 10.28 10.60 5.27
N GLU A 65 10.98 11.40 6.10
CA GLU A 65 11.48 10.95 7.41
C GLU A 65 10.34 10.62 8.39
N LYS A 66 9.22 11.37 8.36
CA LYS A 66 8.02 10.99 9.14
C LYS A 66 7.46 9.65 8.68
N LEU A 67 7.45 9.39 7.37
CA LEU A 67 6.95 8.14 6.81
C LEU A 67 7.89 6.95 7.07
N LYS A 68 9.17 7.19 7.31
CA LYS A 68 10.15 6.16 7.68
C LYS A 68 9.73 5.37 8.92
N SER A 69 9.17 6.05 9.91
CA SER A 69 8.65 5.42 11.13
C SER A 69 7.28 4.77 10.95
N LEU A 70 6.70 4.81 9.75
CA LEU A 70 5.34 4.36 9.48
C LEU A 70 5.36 3.15 8.55
N ALA A 71 5.80 2.01 9.08
CA ALA A 71 5.64 0.73 8.39
C ALA A 71 4.20 0.25 8.51
N LEU A 72 3.58 -0.09 7.36
CA LEU A 72 2.19 -0.54 7.31
C LEU A 72 1.97 -1.79 8.16
N LEU A 73 2.92 -2.74 8.11
CA LEU A 73 2.82 -3.99 8.89
C LEU A 73 2.93 -3.76 10.40
N GLU A 74 3.75 -2.82 10.85
CA GLU A 74 3.86 -2.48 12.27
C GLU A 74 2.55 -1.88 12.78
N HIS A 75 1.95 -0.98 12.01
CA HIS A 75 0.65 -0.43 12.34
C HIS A 75 -0.45 -1.50 12.34
N ILE A 76 -0.44 -2.41 11.37
CA ILE A 76 -1.39 -3.53 11.35
C ILE A 76 -1.18 -4.48 12.54
N ARG A 77 0.06 -4.68 12.98
CA ARG A 77 0.38 -5.49 14.16
C ARG A 77 -0.36 -5.00 15.39
N GLU A 78 -0.45 -3.68 15.56
CA GLU A 78 -1.14 -3.01 16.68
C GLU A 78 -2.67 -3.10 16.60
N LEU A 79 -3.22 -3.47 15.43
CA LEU A 79 -4.65 -3.46 15.15
C LEU A 79 -5.27 -4.86 15.11
N GLU A 80 -5.05 -5.63 16.18
CA GLU A 80 -5.56 -7.00 16.35
C GLU A 80 -7.03 -7.16 15.93
N SER A 81 -7.89 -6.18 16.28
CA SER A 81 -9.34 -6.21 16.05
C SER A 81 -9.78 -6.16 14.59
N ILE A 82 -8.89 -5.75 13.66
CA ILE A 82 -9.22 -5.64 12.23
C ILE A 82 -8.31 -6.47 11.33
N LYS A 83 -7.31 -7.21 11.86
CA LYS A 83 -6.41 -8.06 11.05
C LYS A 83 -7.15 -9.03 10.15
N ASN A 84 -8.24 -9.61 10.64
CA ASN A 84 -9.09 -10.53 9.87
C ASN A 84 -9.86 -9.87 8.71
N LYS A 85 -9.96 -8.54 8.71
CA LYS A 85 -10.63 -7.73 7.69
C LYS A 85 -9.66 -7.20 6.64
N ILE A 86 -8.36 -7.34 6.84
CA ILE A 86 -7.34 -6.84 5.91
C ILE A 86 -7.04 -7.88 4.85
N TYR A 87 -7.06 -7.46 3.60
CA TYR A 87 -6.76 -8.24 2.41
C TYR A 87 -5.61 -7.60 1.64
N PHE A 88 -4.64 -8.41 1.25
CA PHE A 88 -3.53 -8.03 0.41
C PHE A 88 -3.61 -8.74 -0.93
N ILE A 89 -3.41 -7.97 -1.99
CA ILE A 89 -3.28 -8.45 -3.36
C ILE A 89 -1.93 -7.98 -3.87
N LEU A 90 -1.06 -8.91 -4.21
CA LEU A 90 0.31 -8.67 -4.68
C LEU A 90 0.44 -9.18 -6.12
N ALA A 91 1.14 -8.44 -6.97
CA ALA A 91 1.45 -8.88 -8.32
C ALA A 91 2.75 -9.70 -8.30
N LYS A 92 2.74 -10.87 -8.93
CA LYS A 92 3.83 -11.85 -8.88
C LYS A 92 5.14 -11.31 -9.44
N ASP A 93 5.06 -10.56 -10.53
CA ASP A 93 6.22 -10.08 -11.30
C ASP A 93 6.41 -8.56 -11.12
N ASP A 94 5.97 -8.00 -9.98
CA ASP A 94 6.13 -6.58 -9.66
C ASP A 94 7.61 -6.23 -9.48
N SER A 95 8.13 -5.30 -10.29
CA SER A 95 9.54 -4.90 -10.23
C SER A 95 9.89 -4.09 -8.98
N ASN A 96 8.89 -3.60 -8.24
CA ASN A 96 9.08 -2.78 -7.04
C ASN A 96 8.82 -3.54 -5.74
N ILE A 97 8.14 -4.69 -5.79
CA ILE A 97 7.71 -5.44 -4.61
C ILE A 97 7.97 -6.94 -4.81
N ASN A 98 8.78 -7.54 -3.92
CA ASN A 98 8.89 -9.00 -3.87
C ASN A 98 7.66 -9.62 -3.19
N ALA A 99 6.72 -10.11 -4.00
CA ALA A 99 5.43 -10.62 -3.53
C ALA A 99 5.55 -11.76 -2.50
N GLU A 100 6.45 -12.72 -2.73
CA GLU A 100 6.64 -13.86 -1.82
C GLU A 100 7.28 -13.45 -0.49
N GLU A 101 8.28 -12.56 -0.54
CA GLU A 101 8.89 -12.02 0.67
C GLU A 101 7.84 -11.29 1.53
N TRP A 102 7.04 -10.42 0.91
CA TRP A 102 6.01 -9.68 1.62
C TRP A 102 4.86 -10.54 2.11
N ARG A 103 4.47 -11.57 1.35
CA ARG A 103 3.52 -12.58 1.81
C ARG A 103 4.02 -13.26 3.08
N ASN A 104 5.28 -13.68 3.10
CA ASN A 104 5.89 -14.30 4.28
C ASN A 104 5.96 -13.34 5.47
N LYS A 105 6.29 -12.05 5.25
CA LYS A 105 6.23 -11.02 6.31
C LYS A 105 4.81 -10.86 6.85
N CYS A 106 3.79 -10.77 5.99
CA CYS A 106 2.39 -10.69 6.41
C CYS A 106 1.96 -11.89 7.28
N ILE A 107 2.37 -13.10 6.90
CA ILE A 107 2.07 -14.32 7.68
C ILE A 107 2.74 -14.27 9.06
N LYS A 108 3.99 -13.80 9.15
CA LYS A 108 4.69 -13.59 10.44
C LYS A 108 3.94 -12.62 11.36
N GLU A 109 3.27 -11.62 10.78
CA GLU A 109 2.40 -10.67 11.49
C GLU A 109 1.02 -11.21 11.87
N LYS A 110 0.79 -12.52 11.67
CA LYS A 110 -0.47 -13.22 11.97
C LYS A 110 -1.66 -12.74 11.13
N LEU A 111 -1.40 -12.21 9.93
CA LEU A 111 -2.47 -11.98 8.96
C LEU A 111 -2.99 -13.32 8.41
N PRO A 112 -4.31 -13.47 8.19
CA PRO A 112 -4.85 -14.72 7.68
C PRO A 112 -4.32 -15.06 6.28
N LEU A 113 -3.92 -16.30 6.06
CA LEU A 113 -3.35 -16.75 4.77
C LEU A 113 -4.30 -16.50 3.59
N ASN A 114 -5.60 -16.77 3.80
CA ASN A 114 -6.64 -16.57 2.78
C ASN A 114 -6.87 -15.10 2.41
N ASN A 115 -6.27 -14.18 3.17
CA ASN A 115 -6.35 -12.76 2.91
C ASN A 115 -5.13 -12.23 2.15
N ILE A 116 -4.08 -13.02 1.94
CA ILE A 116 -2.86 -12.60 1.25
C ILE A 116 -2.74 -13.35 -0.07
N ASN A 117 -3.03 -12.66 -1.17
CA ASN A 117 -3.14 -13.26 -2.49
C ASN A 117 -2.04 -12.72 -3.40
N ILE A 118 -1.33 -13.64 -4.07
CA ILE A 118 -0.38 -13.32 -5.14
C ILE A 118 -1.06 -13.69 -6.46
N ILE A 119 -1.10 -12.76 -7.40
CA ILE A 119 -1.75 -12.93 -8.70
C ILE A 119 -0.77 -12.60 -9.83
N ASP A 120 -0.95 -13.22 -10.99
CA ASP A 120 -0.08 -12.97 -12.15
C ASP A 120 -0.15 -11.51 -12.61
N GLY A 121 0.98 -10.98 -13.08
CA GLY A 121 1.12 -9.66 -13.68
C GLY A 121 2.29 -8.84 -13.12
N ASN A 122 2.60 -7.75 -13.83
CA ASN A 122 3.83 -6.97 -13.64
C ASN A 122 3.66 -5.75 -12.72
N HIS A 123 2.42 -5.38 -12.41
CA HIS A 123 2.06 -4.31 -11.49
C HIS A 123 0.57 -4.45 -11.15
N SER A 124 0.08 -3.77 -10.11
CA SER A 124 -1.36 -3.65 -9.84
C SER A 124 -2.11 -3.02 -11.00
N PHE A 125 -3.29 -3.59 -11.28
CA PHE A 125 -4.22 -3.16 -12.34
C PHE A 125 -3.66 -3.23 -13.76
N ALA A 126 -2.52 -3.88 -13.96
CA ALA A 126 -1.89 -4.02 -15.26
C ALA A 126 -2.64 -4.99 -16.19
N SER A 127 -3.59 -5.78 -15.67
CA SER A 127 -4.38 -6.71 -16.48
C SER A 127 -5.85 -6.78 -16.07
N ILE A 128 -6.70 -7.15 -17.04
CA ILE A 128 -8.13 -7.38 -16.85
C ILE A 128 -8.39 -8.48 -15.81
N GLN A 129 -7.51 -9.47 -15.73
CA GLN A 129 -7.60 -10.57 -14.76
C GLN A 129 -7.47 -10.06 -13.32
N GLN A 130 -6.54 -9.12 -13.07
CA GLN A 130 -6.38 -8.52 -11.75
C GLN A 130 -7.59 -7.66 -11.37
N LEU A 131 -8.13 -6.90 -12.33
CA LEU A 131 -9.35 -6.10 -12.15
C LEU A 131 -10.57 -7.00 -11.87
N TYR A 132 -10.71 -8.10 -12.60
CA TYR A 132 -11.77 -9.08 -12.41
C TYR A 132 -11.68 -9.77 -11.05
N TYR A 133 -10.46 -10.15 -10.63
CA TYR A 133 -10.23 -10.70 -9.30
C TYR A 133 -10.62 -9.72 -8.20
N LEU A 134 -10.17 -8.45 -8.30
CA LEU A 134 -10.58 -7.41 -7.37
C LEU A 134 -12.12 -7.24 -7.36
N ALA A 135 -12.76 -7.19 -8.52
CA ALA A 135 -14.21 -7.07 -8.64
C ALA A 135 -14.96 -8.24 -7.96
N CYS A 136 -14.45 -9.47 -8.08
CA CYS A 136 -15.01 -10.63 -7.40
C CYS A 136 -14.84 -10.53 -5.88
N LEU A 137 -13.68 -10.07 -5.41
CA LEU A 137 -13.39 -9.87 -4.00
C LEU A 137 -14.30 -8.79 -3.41
N ILE A 138 -14.45 -7.66 -4.10
CA ILE A 138 -15.41 -6.60 -3.78
C ILE A 138 -16.82 -7.18 -3.68
N LYS A 139 -17.28 -7.90 -4.71
CA LYS A 139 -18.63 -8.46 -4.78
C LYS A 139 -18.92 -9.40 -3.62
N LYS A 140 -17.96 -10.22 -3.21
CA LYS A 140 -18.05 -11.09 -2.03
C LYS A 140 -18.40 -10.31 -0.75
N TYR A 141 -17.89 -9.10 -0.61
CA TYR A 141 -18.12 -8.25 0.58
C TYR A 141 -19.28 -7.25 0.40
N LEU A 142 -19.62 -6.85 -0.83
CA LEU A 142 -20.76 -5.96 -1.15
C LEU A 142 -22.12 -6.65 -1.00
N ILE A 143 -22.24 -7.95 -1.34
CA ILE A 143 -23.51 -8.70 -1.26
C ILE A 143 -24.08 -8.74 0.17
N LYS A 144 -23.31 -8.32 1.19
CA LYS A 144 -23.77 -8.30 2.59
C LYS A 144 -23.55 -6.97 3.35
N ALA A 145 -23.12 -5.85 2.75
CA ALA A 145 -22.85 -4.61 3.52
C ALA A 145 -22.84 -3.28 2.72
N GLU A 146 -23.15 -2.20 3.43
CA GLU A 146 -23.29 -0.81 2.96
C GLU A 146 -21.96 -0.01 2.85
N LYS A 147 -20.79 -0.51 3.33
CA LYS A 147 -19.52 0.24 3.30
C LYS A 147 -18.28 -0.65 3.10
N ILE A 148 -17.60 -0.49 1.95
CA ILE A 148 -16.25 -1.02 1.67
C ILE A 148 -15.30 0.17 1.46
N LEU A 149 -14.12 0.12 2.07
CA LEU A 149 -13.07 1.12 1.84
C LEU A 149 -11.99 0.55 0.91
N TYR A 150 -11.78 1.24 -0.20
CA TYR A 150 -10.64 1.02 -1.08
C TYR A 150 -9.45 1.82 -0.57
N GLY A 151 -8.47 1.11 -0.04
CA GLY A 151 -7.19 1.70 0.33
C GLY A 151 -6.22 1.60 -0.85
N TYR A 152 -6.29 2.56 -1.78
CA TYR A 152 -5.05 2.95 -2.45
C TYR A 152 -4.26 3.72 -1.40
N PHE A 153 -3.05 3.27 -1.06
CA PHE A 153 -2.05 4.20 -0.54
C PHE A 153 -1.64 5.11 -1.70
N THR A 154 -2.56 5.98 -2.14
CA THR A 154 -2.18 7.22 -2.78
C THR A 154 -1.66 8.04 -1.62
N LEU A 155 -0.33 8.18 -1.51
CA LEU A 155 0.24 9.32 -0.82
C LEU A 155 -0.50 10.55 -1.38
N ARG A 156 -1.43 11.13 -0.61
CA ARG A 156 -2.05 12.39 -0.98
C ARG A 156 -0.93 13.43 -0.88
N PHE A 157 -0.23 13.63 -1.98
CA PHE A 157 0.64 14.76 -2.17
C PHE A 157 -0.24 16.00 -2.10
N ILE A 158 -0.08 16.77 -1.02
CA ILE A 158 -0.67 18.09 -0.95
C ILE A 158 0.17 18.94 -1.91
N SER A 159 -0.34 19.12 -3.12
CA SER A 159 0.10 20.22 -3.99
C SER A 159 -0.38 21.50 -3.31
N TYR A 160 0.55 22.25 -2.74
CA TYR A 160 0.34 23.68 -2.55
C TYR A 160 0.65 24.33 -3.90
N SER A 161 -0.41 24.72 -4.61
CA SER A 161 -0.36 25.75 -5.65
C SER A 161 -0.21 27.12 -5.01
#